data_AF-A0A1E7GRQ8-F1
#
_entry.id   AF-A0A1E7GRQ8-F1
#
_cell.length_a   1.000
_cell.length_b   1.000
_cell.length_c   1.000
_cell.angle_alpha   90.00
_cell.angle_beta   90.00
_cell.angle_gamma   90.00
#
_symmetry.space_group_name_H-M   'P 1'
#
loop_
_entity.id
_entity.type
_entity.pdbx_description
1 polymer ?
#
loop_
_entity_poly.entity_id
_entity_poly.type
_entity_poly.pdbx_seq_one_letter_code
_entity_poly.pdbx_strand_id
1 'polypeptide(L)'
;MRIKNVLIICVAIFMAAVVAYAGSIKIEPASEAQRTIIQAALGNQYPISKIVAVKSGNHSRAYYVGAVFHAKGVGNVTGIWLVGGTKDAPNLVFSVDGAAHQFSGMRKASETKAYASIADPEAKALKKYLSK
;
A
#
# COMPACT_ATOMS: atom_id res chain seq x y z
N MET A 1 66.02 -0.19 -26.41
CA MET A 1 66.11 -0.03 -24.94
C MET A 1 64.70 -0.13 -24.35
N ARG A 2 64.42 -1.25 -23.66
CA ARG A 2 63.38 -1.56 -22.67
C ARG A 2 61.90 -1.18 -22.93
N ILE A 3 61.18 -2.20 -23.41
CA ILE A 3 59.76 -2.50 -23.13
C ILE A 3 59.62 -2.86 -21.64
N LYS A 4 58.65 -2.25 -20.93
CA LYS A 4 58.07 -2.72 -19.64
C LYS A 4 56.60 -2.23 -19.59
N ASN A 5 55.62 -3.09 -19.85
CA ASN A 5 54.88 -3.91 -18.88
C ASN A 5 54.02 -3.14 -17.85
N VAL A 6 52.70 -3.40 -17.95
CA VAL A 6 51.73 -3.61 -16.85
C VAL A 6 51.14 -2.35 -16.21
N LEU A 7 49.83 -2.11 -16.41
CA LEU A 7 48.79 -2.48 -15.44
C LEU A 7 47.40 -2.04 -15.95
N ILE A 8 46.53 -3.02 -16.17
CA ILE A 8 45.08 -2.85 -16.34
C ILE A 8 44.50 -2.38 -15.00
N ILE A 9 43.79 -1.25 -14.96
CA ILE A 9 42.91 -0.92 -13.84
C ILE A 9 41.50 -0.71 -14.39
N CYS A 10 40.71 -1.77 -14.27
CA CYS A 10 39.26 -1.75 -14.30
C CYS A 10 38.75 -0.78 -13.22
N VAL A 11 37.98 0.24 -13.59
CA VAL A 11 37.10 0.93 -12.62
C VAL A 11 35.67 0.64 -13.00
N ALA A 12 35.14 -0.38 -12.36
CA ALA A 12 33.77 -0.80 -12.42
C ALA A 12 32.90 0.03 -11.45
N ILE A 13 31.81 0.58 -11.99
CA ILE A 13 30.43 0.50 -11.48
C ILE A 13 30.14 1.08 -10.08
N PHE A 14 29.36 2.15 -10.07
CA PHE A 14 28.29 2.36 -9.08
C PHE A 14 26.99 2.75 -9.82
N MET A 15 26.49 1.84 -10.67
CA MET A 15 25.06 1.78 -10.91
C MET A 15 24.46 1.28 -9.60
N ALA A 16 23.85 2.17 -8.82
CA ALA A 16 22.97 1.75 -7.75
C ALA A 16 21.83 0.96 -8.40
N ALA A 17 22.00 -0.36 -8.46
CA ALA A 17 20.92 -1.28 -8.70
C ALA A 17 19.93 -1.03 -7.56
N VAL A 18 18.93 -0.19 -7.82
CA VAL A 18 17.65 -0.30 -7.13
C VAL A 18 17.15 -1.67 -7.55
N VAL A 19 17.57 -2.69 -6.81
CA VAL A 19 17.01 -4.02 -6.90
C VAL A 19 15.60 -3.85 -6.39
N ALA A 20 14.71 -3.47 -7.30
CA ALA A 20 13.28 -3.63 -7.12
C ALA A 20 13.10 -5.12 -6.89
N TYR A 21 12.99 -5.51 -5.62
CA TYR A 21 12.55 -6.83 -5.23
C TYR A 21 11.18 -7.01 -5.88
N ALA A 22 11.16 -7.64 -7.06
CA ALA A 22 9.94 -8.11 -7.70
C ALA A 22 9.47 -9.35 -6.93
N GLY A 23 9.28 -9.22 -5.62
CA GLY A 23 8.46 -10.12 -4.85
C GLY A 23 7.04 -9.98 -5.39
N SER A 24 6.45 -11.07 -5.84
CA SER A 24 5.05 -11.10 -6.24
C SER A 24 4.19 -10.43 -5.17
N ILE A 25 3.39 -9.43 -5.54
CA ILE A 25 2.48 -8.76 -4.60
C ILE A 25 1.49 -9.80 -4.08
N LYS A 26 1.60 -10.13 -2.79
CA LYS A 26 0.71 -11.09 -2.13
C LYS A 26 -0.49 -10.37 -1.55
N ILE A 27 -1.66 -10.64 -2.14
CA ILE A 27 -2.95 -10.22 -1.58
C ILE A 27 -3.38 -11.31 -0.59
N GLU A 28 -3.73 -10.89 0.62
CA GLU A 28 -4.15 -11.77 1.70
C GLU A 28 -5.40 -11.22 2.40
N PRO A 29 -6.14 -12.05 3.15
CA PRO A 29 -7.20 -11.54 4.01
C PRO A 29 -6.66 -10.47 4.96
N ALA A 30 -7.40 -9.38 5.17
CA ALA A 30 -7.08 -8.44 6.24
C ALA A 30 -7.35 -9.12 7.61
N SER A 31 -6.62 -8.74 8.65
CA SER A 31 -6.93 -9.20 10.00
C SER A 31 -8.23 -8.58 10.52
N GLU A 32 -8.79 -9.16 11.58
CA GLU A 32 -9.93 -8.57 12.29
C GLU A 32 -9.60 -7.16 12.82
N ALA A 33 -8.38 -6.94 13.34
CA ALA A 33 -7.96 -5.61 13.80
C ALA A 33 -7.94 -4.58 12.64
N GLN A 34 -7.48 -4.98 11.46
CA GLN A 34 -7.51 -4.14 10.25
C GLN A 34 -8.95 -3.89 9.78
N ARG A 35 -9.83 -4.89 9.84
CA ARG A 35 -11.25 -4.69 9.55
C ARG A 35 -11.87 -3.68 10.51
N THR A 36 -11.66 -3.84 11.81
CA THR A 36 -12.24 -2.97 12.84
C THR A 36 -11.79 -1.52 12.66
N ILE A 37 -10.49 -1.27 12.43
CA ILE A 37 -10.01 0.12 12.27
C ILE A 37 -10.53 0.77 10.97
N ILE A 38 -10.70 0.00 9.88
CA ILE A 38 -11.30 0.51 8.64
C ILE A 38 -12.80 0.74 8.81
N GLN A 39 -13.51 -0.14 9.52
CA GLN A 39 -14.93 0.02 9.82
C GLN A 39 -15.19 1.28 10.67
N ALA A 40 -14.31 1.53 11.65
CA ALA A 40 -14.32 2.74 12.45
C ALA A 40 -13.98 3.99 11.63
N ALA A 41 -13.00 3.91 10.72
CA ALA A 41 -12.68 5.01 9.81
C ALA A 41 -13.85 5.35 8.87
N LEU A 42 -14.66 4.35 8.49
CA LEU A 42 -15.91 4.54 7.75
C LEU A 42 -17.07 5.04 8.64
N GLY A 43 -16.83 5.34 9.92
CA GLY A 43 -17.85 5.83 10.86
C GLY A 43 -18.89 4.78 11.26
N ASN A 44 -18.61 3.48 11.09
CA ASN A 44 -19.53 2.36 11.36
C ASN A 44 -20.86 2.40 10.56
N GLN A 45 -21.02 3.33 9.62
CA GLN A 45 -22.24 3.51 8.81
C GLN A 45 -22.24 2.70 7.51
N TYR A 46 -21.05 2.31 7.02
CA TYR A 46 -20.90 1.60 5.76
C TYR A 46 -20.39 0.18 6.01
N PRO A 47 -21.26 -0.86 5.97
CA PRO A 47 -20.85 -2.21 6.25
C PRO A 47 -19.88 -2.73 5.19
N ILE A 48 -18.78 -3.33 5.63
CA ILE A 48 -17.73 -3.89 4.77
C ILE A 48 -18.10 -5.33 4.36
N SER A 49 -18.33 -5.54 3.06
CA SER A 49 -18.65 -6.86 2.48
C SER A 49 -17.41 -7.67 2.11
N LYS A 50 -16.29 -7.02 1.74
CA LYS A 50 -15.03 -7.68 1.39
C LYS A 50 -13.87 -6.82 1.86
N ILE A 51 -12.83 -7.43 2.44
CA ILE A 51 -11.63 -6.72 2.85
C ILE A 51 -10.39 -7.59 2.66
N VAL A 52 -9.33 -7.01 2.10
CA VAL A 52 -8.05 -7.66 1.87
C VAL A 52 -6.92 -6.68 2.15
N ALA A 53 -5.73 -7.23 2.37
CA ALA A 53 -4.54 -6.46 2.65
C ALA A 53 -3.37 -6.90 1.76
N VAL A 54 -2.44 -5.98 1.57
CA VAL A 54 -1.13 -6.19 0.96
C VAL A 54 -0.09 -5.51 1.85
N LYS A 55 0.99 -6.23 2.18
CA LYS A 55 2.11 -5.63 2.92
C LYS A 55 2.77 -4.53 2.10
N SER A 56 2.99 -3.36 2.69
CA SER A 56 3.72 -2.28 2.01
C SER A 56 5.19 -2.68 1.83
N GLY A 57 5.71 -2.54 0.61
CA GLY A 57 7.15 -2.65 0.30
C GLY A 57 7.93 -1.41 0.70
N ASN A 58 7.27 -0.25 0.77
CA ASN A 58 7.89 1.04 1.11
C ASN A 58 7.89 1.34 2.62
N HIS A 59 7.09 0.62 3.41
CA HIS A 59 6.96 0.83 4.85
C HIS A 59 7.01 -0.49 5.63
N SER A 60 8.08 -0.66 6.42
CA SER A 60 8.31 -1.85 7.25
C SER A 60 7.13 -2.17 8.19
N ARG A 61 6.39 -1.15 8.63
CA ARG A 61 5.21 -1.27 9.49
C ARG A 61 3.98 -0.57 8.90
N ALA A 62 3.63 -0.90 7.66
CA ALA A 62 2.31 -0.58 7.12
C ALA A 62 1.78 -1.66 6.17
N TYR A 63 0.47 -1.62 5.94
CA TYR A 63 -0.25 -2.42 4.96
C TYR A 63 -1.14 -1.51 4.13
N TYR A 64 -1.23 -1.77 2.84
CA TYR A 64 -2.38 -1.31 2.07
C TYR A 64 -3.56 -2.21 2.40
N VAL A 65 -4.69 -1.62 2.76
CA VAL A 65 -5.92 -2.34 3.07
C VAL A 65 -6.99 -1.83 2.13
N GLY A 66 -7.56 -2.73 1.33
CA GLY A 66 -8.64 -2.44 0.40
C GLY A 66 -9.93 -3.06 0.88
N ALA A 67 -11.03 -2.31 0.81
CA ALA A 67 -12.35 -2.80 1.21
C ALA A 67 -13.42 -2.47 0.19
N VAL A 68 -14.39 -3.37 0.03
CA VAL A 68 -15.70 -3.10 -0.57
C VAL A 68 -16.68 -2.88 0.56
N PHE A 69 -17.36 -1.73 0.55
CA PHE A 69 -18.35 -1.37 1.54
C PHE A 69 -19.61 -0.85 0.86
N HIS A 70 -20.75 -0.96 1.55
CA HIS A 70 -22.02 -0.50 1.04
C HIS A 70 -22.33 0.91 1.52
N ALA A 71 -22.32 1.88 0.60
CA ALA A 71 -22.72 3.25 0.87
C ALA A 71 -24.19 3.45 0.49
N LYS A 72 -25.03 3.81 1.47
CA LYS A 72 -26.47 4.05 1.26
C LYS A 72 -26.68 5.09 0.16
N GLY A 73 -27.48 4.77 -0.85
CA GLY A 73 -27.77 5.65 -1.99
C GLY A 73 -26.71 5.67 -3.10
N VAL A 74 -25.58 4.96 -2.94
CA VAL A 74 -24.51 4.83 -3.95
C VAL A 74 -24.30 3.39 -4.38
N GLY A 75 -24.46 2.44 -3.44
CA GLY A 75 -24.22 1.02 -3.68
C GLY A 75 -22.84 0.57 -3.18
N ASN A 76 -22.25 -0.42 -3.85
CA ASN A 76 -20.96 -0.96 -3.45
C ASN A 76 -19.83 -0.04 -3.92
N VAL A 77 -18.99 0.39 -2.98
CA VAL A 77 -17.85 1.28 -3.21
C VAL A 77 -16.57 0.57 -2.78
N THR A 78 -15.51 0.74 -3.58
CA THR A 78 -14.17 0.24 -3.24
C THR A 78 -13.27 1.38 -2.81
N GLY A 79 -12.78 1.32 -1.58
CA GLY A 79 -11.77 2.24 -1.04
C GLY A 79 -10.46 1.52 -0.70
N ILE A 80 -9.35 2.27 -0.75
CA ILE A 80 -8.02 1.78 -0.35
C ILE A 80 -7.42 2.74 0.67
N TRP A 81 -6.90 2.18 1.75
CA TRP A 81 -6.22 2.90 2.82
C TRP A 81 -4.80 2.37 3.02
N LEU A 82 -3.92 3.22 3.53
CA LEU A 82 -2.67 2.82 4.13
C LEU A 82 -2.91 2.73 5.64
N VAL A 83 -2.68 1.54 6.19
CA VAL A 83 -2.82 1.26 7.61
C VAL A 83 -1.44 1.08 8.22
N GLY A 84 -1.06 1.99 9.11
CA GLY A 84 0.18 1.91 9.88
C GLY A 84 0.09 0.85 10.99
N GLY A 85 1.23 0.27 11.36
CA GLY A 85 1.33 -0.76 12.39
C GLY A 85 1.62 -2.15 11.82
N THR A 86 1.43 -3.17 12.66
CA THR A 86 1.49 -4.57 12.25
C THR A 86 0.11 -5.04 11.79
N LYS A 87 0.02 -6.25 11.25
CA LYS A 87 -1.25 -6.82 10.79
C LYS A 87 -2.28 -6.88 11.92
N ASP A 88 -1.85 -7.29 13.11
CA ASP A 88 -2.75 -7.52 14.25
C ASP A 88 -2.75 -6.37 15.29
N ALA A 89 -1.92 -5.36 15.08
CA ALA A 89 -1.91 -4.13 15.89
C ALA A 89 -1.80 -2.89 14.98
N PRO A 90 -2.84 -2.57 14.18
CA PRO A 90 -2.90 -1.35 13.40
C PRO A 90 -3.14 -0.13 14.29
N ASN A 91 -2.57 1.03 13.92
CA ASN A 91 -2.63 2.22 14.76
C ASN A 91 -2.84 3.55 14.01
N LEU A 92 -2.75 3.55 12.68
CA LEU A 92 -2.91 4.74 11.84
C LEU A 92 -3.67 4.36 10.58
N VAL A 93 -4.46 5.29 10.05
CA VAL A 93 -5.22 5.11 8.81
C VAL A 93 -5.11 6.38 7.96
N PHE A 94 -4.72 6.21 6.69
CA PHE A 94 -4.70 7.27 5.69
C PHE A 94 -5.41 6.82 4.42
N SER A 95 -6.09 7.72 3.73
CA SER A 95 -6.75 7.42 2.46
C SER A 95 -5.75 7.40 1.31
N VAL A 96 -5.74 6.32 0.53
CA VAL A 96 -4.84 6.15 -0.63
C VAL A 96 -5.54 6.53 -1.93
N ASP A 97 -6.87 6.35 -2.01
CA ASP A 97 -7.68 6.76 -3.16
C ASP A 97 -8.82 7.74 -2.78
N GLY A 98 -9.46 8.30 -3.81
CA GLY A 98 -10.51 9.30 -3.64
C GLY A 98 -11.74 8.77 -2.92
N ALA A 99 -12.13 7.52 -3.18
CA ALA A 99 -13.27 6.88 -2.51
C ALA A 99 -12.99 6.69 -1.01
N ALA A 100 -11.82 6.18 -0.64
CA ALA A 100 -11.40 6.10 0.75
C ALA A 100 -11.47 7.47 1.43
N HIS A 101 -10.95 8.52 0.79
CA HIS A 101 -10.97 9.87 1.36
C HIS A 101 -12.39 10.40 1.55
N GLN A 102 -13.23 10.31 0.51
CA GLN A 102 -14.60 10.80 0.51
C GLN A 102 -15.47 10.14 1.59
N PHE A 103 -15.37 8.82 1.74
CA PHE A 103 -16.27 8.07 2.63
C PHE A 103 -15.75 7.87 4.06
N SER A 104 -14.44 7.99 4.29
CA SER A 104 -13.86 7.89 5.64
C SER A 104 -13.50 9.23 6.27
N GLY A 105 -13.37 10.30 5.48
CA GLY A 105 -12.86 11.59 5.96
C GLY A 105 -11.40 11.56 6.44
N MET A 106 -10.70 10.43 6.28
CA MET A 106 -9.30 10.31 6.67
C MET A 106 -8.42 11.17 5.76
N ARG A 107 -7.32 11.69 6.33
CA ARG A 107 -6.34 12.48 5.56
C ARG A 107 -5.74 11.63 4.44
N LYS A 108 -5.48 12.24 3.28
CA LYS A 108 -4.84 11.54 2.16
C LYS A 108 -3.41 11.20 2.50
N ALA A 109 -2.98 9.98 2.21
CA ALA A 109 -1.63 9.50 2.49
C ALA A 109 -0.56 10.33 1.75
N SER A 110 -0.86 10.78 0.53
CA SER A 110 0.00 11.64 -0.29
C SER A 110 0.26 13.02 0.32
N GLU A 111 -0.60 13.48 1.23
CA GLU A 111 -0.47 14.76 1.93
C GLU A 111 0.24 14.60 3.30
N THR A 112 0.81 13.41 3.57
CA THR A 112 1.51 13.08 4.81
C THR A 112 2.92 12.56 4.52
N LYS A 113 3.69 12.31 5.59
CA LYS A 113 5.01 11.66 5.50
C LYS A 113 4.96 10.22 4.97
N ALA A 114 3.78 9.59 4.93
CA ALA A 114 3.63 8.28 4.32
C ALA A 114 3.80 8.33 2.79
N TYR A 115 3.37 9.42 2.14
CA TYR A 115 3.49 9.66 0.70
C TYR A 115 2.95 8.52 -0.19
N ALA A 116 2.04 7.68 0.34
CA ALA A 116 1.41 6.60 -0.40
C ALA A 116 0.28 7.10 -1.30
N SER A 117 0.03 6.40 -2.41
CA SER A 117 -0.96 6.80 -3.41
C SER A 117 -1.50 5.60 -4.20
N ILE A 118 -2.58 5.82 -4.94
CA ILE A 118 -3.14 4.81 -5.86
C ILE A 118 -2.17 4.42 -7.00
N ALA A 119 -1.08 5.18 -7.19
CA ALA A 119 -0.04 4.84 -8.16
C ALA A 119 0.86 3.70 -7.69
N ASP A 120 0.87 3.40 -6.39
CA ASP A 120 1.72 2.36 -5.80
C ASP A 120 1.31 0.97 -6.30
N PRO A 121 2.27 0.07 -6.60
CA PRO A 121 1.98 -1.26 -7.12
C PRO A 121 0.98 -2.05 -6.26
N GLU A 122 1.10 -1.97 -4.93
CA GLU A 122 0.22 -2.62 -3.97
C GLU A 122 -1.21 -2.09 -4.03
N ALA A 123 -1.37 -0.77 -4.13
CA ALA A 123 -2.67 -0.13 -4.25
C ALA A 123 -3.35 -0.48 -5.58
N LYS A 124 -2.60 -0.49 -6.69
CA LYS A 124 -3.08 -0.95 -8.00
C LYS A 124 -3.53 -2.41 -7.96
N ALA A 125 -2.74 -3.28 -7.34
CA ALA A 125 -3.05 -4.70 -7.20
C ALA A 125 -4.36 -4.91 -6.43
N LEU A 126 -4.53 -4.20 -5.30
CA LEU A 126 -5.77 -4.23 -4.52
C LEU A 126 -6.97 -3.74 -5.33
N LYS A 127 -6.85 -2.61 -6.04
CA LYS A 127 -7.95 -2.06 -6.84
C LYS A 127 -8.42 -3.06 -7.90
N LYS A 128 -7.47 -3.67 -8.62
CA LYS A 128 -7.75 -4.70 -9.64
C LYS A 128 -8.36 -5.97 -9.04
N TYR A 129 -7.95 -6.36 -7.83
CA TYR A 129 -8.49 -7.55 -7.16
C TYR A 129 -9.92 -7.34 -6.65
N LEU A 130 -10.24 -6.14 -6.19
CA LEU A 130 -11.53 -5.79 -5.62
C LEU A 130 -12.58 -5.40 -6.67
N SER A 131 -12.17 -5.05 -7.89
CA SER A 131 -13.06 -4.79 -9.02
C SER A 131 -13.56 -6.05 -9.74
N LYS A 132 -13.15 -7.23 -9.27
CA LYS A 132 -13.66 -8.53 -9.72
C LYS A 132 -14.78 -9.00 -8.81
#